data_AF-A0A2A5ASV5-F1
#
_entry.id   AF-A0A2A5ASV5-F1
#
_cell.length_a   1.000
_cell.length_b   1.000
_cell.length_c   1.000
_cell.angle_alpha   90.00
_cell.angle_beta   90.00
_cell.angle_gamma   90.00
#
_symmetry.space_group_name_H-M   'P 1'
#
loop_
_entity.id
_entity.type
_entity.pdbx_description
1 polymer ?
#
loop_
_entity_poly.entity_id
_entity_poly.type
_entity_poly.pdbx_seq_one_letter_code
_entity_poly.pdbx_strand_id
1 'polypeptide(L)'
;MHRDSLLDADILVRRAVAADLDLIKPLCESLDEKEEVYDDIYDATINPESKYLSFIAKVGDNAIGAFVCSKDINLSYYKSHFHI
;
A
#
# COMPACT_ATOMS: atom_id res chain seq x y z
N MET A 1 35.89 -12.60 1.66
CA MET A 1 34.65 -11.89 1.30
C MET A 1 33.49 -12.69 1.87
N HIS A 2 32.82 -12.16 2.89
CA HIS A 2 31.74 -12.86 3.61
C HIS A 2 30.50 -12.90 2.72
N ARG A 3 29.90 -14.08 2.58
CA ARG A 3 28.72 -14.37 1.74
C ARG A 3 27.44 -13.62 2.17
N ASP A 4 27.49 -12.89 3.30
CA ASP A 4 26.38 -12.16 3.90
C ASP A 4 26.19 -10.75 3.33
N SER A 5 27.12 -10.24 2.52
CA SER A 5 26.99 -8.93 1.87
C SER A 5 26.02 -8.89 0.68
N LEU A 6 25.30 -9.99 0.40
CA LEU A 6 24.38 -10.14 -0.74
C LEU A 6 22.89 -10.12 -0.35
N LEU A 7 22.57 -9.98 0.94
CA LEU A 7 21.19 -10.04 1.46
C LEU A 7 20.62 -8.67 1.87
N ASP A 8 21.32 -7.58 1.55
CA ASP A 8 20.92 -6.20 1.92
C ASP A 8 19.84 -5.61 0.99
N ALA A 9 18.93 -6.45 0.53
CA ALA A 9 17.69 -6.01 -0.13
C ALA A 9 16.56 -6.09 0.90
N ASP A 10 16.73 -5.43 2.04
CA ASP A 10 15.68 -5.31 3.04
C ASP A 10 14.50 -4.57 2.43
N ILE A 11 13.40 -5.29 2.23
CA ILE A 11 12.14 -4.69 1.80
C ILE A 11 11.68 -3.77 2.94
N LEU A 12 11.55 -2.48 2.64
CA LEU A 12 10.98 -1.50 3.55
C LEU A 12 9.49 -1.39 3.29
N VAL A 13 8.68 -1.64 4.32
CA VAL A 13 7.23 -1.33 4.31
C VAL A 13 6.95 -0.24 5.33
N ARG A 14 6.31 0.84 4.88
CA ARG A 14 5.91 1.96 5.77
C ARG A 14 4.63 2.64 5.29
N ARG A 15 4.06 3.49 6.14
CA ARG A 15 2.99 4.43 5.75
C ARG A 15 3.45 5.21 4.52
N ALA A 16 2.58 5.32 3.53
CA ALA A 16 2.85 6.18 2.38
C ALA A 16 2.83 7.64 2.84
N VAL A 17 3.67 8.46 2.20
CA VAL A 17 3.68 9.91 2.34
C VAL A 17 3.47 10.54 0.96
N ALA A 18 3.16 11.83 0.91
CA ALA A 18 2.85 12.52 -0.35
C ALA A 18 3.94 12.33 -1.44
N ALA A 19 5.22 12.29 -1.05
CA ALA A 19 6.34 12.07 -1.97
C ALA A 19 6.36 10.67 -2.61
N ASP A 20 5.60 9.70 -2.09
CA ASP A 20 5.51 8.36 -2.66
C ASP A 20 4.49 8.26 -3.79
N LEU A 21 3.56 9.21 -3.92
CA LEU A 21 2.41 9.11 -4.83
C LEU A 21 2.84 8.95 -6.30
N ASP A 22 3.89 9.65 -6.72
CA ASP A 22 4.45 9.54 -8.07
C ASP A 22 5.02 8.13 -8.36
N LEU A 23 5.54 7.46 -7.32
CA LEU A 23 6.03 6.10 -7.43
C LEU A 23 4.90 5.06 -7.38
N ILE A 24 3.81 5.37 -6.69
CA ILE A 24 2.66 4.46 -6.53
C ILE A 24 1.76 4.46 -7.77
N LYS A 25 1.50 5.63 -8.37
CA LYS A 25 0.63 5.76 -9.54
C LYS A 25 0.87 4.73 -10.65
N PRO A 26 2.12 4.52 -11.14
CA PRO A 26 2.37 3.52 -12.17
C PRO A 26 2.11 2.08 -11.72
N LEU A 27 2.17 1.78 -10.42
CA LEU A 27 1.85 0.44 -9.89
C LEU A 27 0.34 0.14 -9.97
N CYS A 28 -0.51 1.18 -9.99
CA CYS A 28 -1.95 1.02 -10.11
C CYS A 28 -2.41 0.79 -11.56
N GLU A 29 -1.62 1.16 -12.57
CA GLU A 29 -2.06 1.15 -13.98
C GLU A 29 -2.46 -0.23 -14.52
N SER A 30 -1.97 -1.31 -13.92
CA SER A 30 -2.32 -2.68 -14.30
C SER A 30 -3.59 -3.22 -13.63
N LEU A 31 -4.23 -2.44 -12.75
CA LEU A 31 -5.46 -2.85 -12.05
C LEU A 31 -6.69 -2.46 -12.87
N ASP A 32 -7.73 -3.28 -12.82
CA ASP A 32 -9.02 -2.97 -13.45
C ASP A 32 -9.66 -1.72 -12.82
N GLU A 33 -9.55 -1.58 -11.50
CA GLU A 33 -10.10 -0.47 -10.68
C GLU A 33 -9.02 0.59 -10.35
N LYS A 34 -8.11 0.86 -11.28
CA LYS A 34 -6.93 1.69 -11.04
C LYS A 34 -7.22 3.10 -10.50
N GLU A 35 -8.29 3.75 -10.95
CA GLU A 35 -8.68 5.10 -10.51
C GLU A 35 -9.18 5.07 -9.07
N GLU A 36 -10.08 4.14 -8.74
CA GLU A 36 -10.61 3.98 -7.38
C GLU A 36 -9.51 3.62 -6.38
N VAL A 37 -8.65 2.66 -6.73
CA VAL A 37 -7.53 2.26 -5.86
C VAL A 37 -6.55 3.41 -5.66
N TYR A 38 -6.23 4.18 -6.71
CA TYR A 38 -5.33 5.31 -6.59
C TYR A 38 -5.95 6.45 -5.78
N ASP A 39 -7.23 6.74 -5.96
CA ASP A 39 -7.96 7.76 -5.20
C ASP A 39 -8.05 7.41 -3.71
N ASP A 40 -8.31 6.14 -3.38
CA ASP A 40 -8.31 5.64 -2.01
C ASP A 40 -6.92 5.75 -1.37
N ILE A 41 -5.85 5.41 -2.11
CA ILE A 41 -4.47 5.61 -1.65
C ILE A 41 -4.16 7.10 -1.47
N TYR A 42 -4.57 7.95 -2.41
CA TYR A 42 -4.32 9.38 -2.38
C TYR A 42 -4.96 9.99 -1.14
N ASP A 43 -6.26 9.79 -0.93
CA ASP A 43 -6.98 10.25 0.27
C ASP A 43 -6.30 9.72 1.54
N ALA A 44 -6.01 8.42 1.64
CA ALA A 44 -5.37 7.83 2.81
C ALA A 44 -3.96 8.38 3.13
N THR A 45 -3.30 8.96 2.13
CA THR A 45 -1.94 9.51 2.23
C THR A 45 -1.93 10.98 2.60
N ILE A 46 -2.87 11.78 2.06
CA ILE A 46 -2.92 13.23 2.30
C ILE A 46 -3.86 13.61 3.45
N ASN A 47 -4.86 12.78 3.74
CA ASN A 47 -5.91 13.05 4.70
C ASN A 47 -5.77 12.15 5.94
N PRO A 48 -5.36 12.68 7.11
CA PRO A 48 -5.21 11.88 8.33
C PRO A 48 -6.53 11.29 8.83
N GLU A 49 -7.65 11.96 8.55
CA GLU A 49 -9.01 11.55 8.91
C GLU A 49 -9.62 10.57 7.90
N SER A 50 -8.89 10.20 6.84
CA SER A 50 -9.34 9.21 5.88
C SER A 50 -9.82 7.94 6.57
N LYS A 51 -10.90 7.33 6.07
CA LYS A 51 -11.34 5.99 6.49
C LYS A 51 -10.33 4.89 6.10
N TYR A 52 -9.29 5.23 5.34
CA TYR A 52 -8.30 4.31 4.84
C TYR A 52 -6.90 4.56 5.42
N LEU A 53 -6.04 3.57 5.23
CA LEU A 53 -4.63 3.57 5.55
C LEU A 53 -3.84 3.11 4.32
N SER A 54 -3.01 3.99 3.75
CA SER A 54 -2.07 3.63 2.68
C SER A 54 -0.67 3.24 3.18
N PHE A 55 -0.04 2.33 2.43
CA PHE A 55 1.31 1.86 2.66
C PHE A 55 2.04 1.69 1.32
N ILE A 56 3.36 1.81 1.39
CA ILE A 56 4.28 1.57 0.28
C ILE A 56 5.32 0.52 0.69
N ALA A 57 5.62 -0.39 -0.23
CA ALA A 57 6.72 -1.34 -0.15
C ALA A 57 7.83 -0.93 -1.11
N LYS A 58 9.06 -0.82 -0.61
CA LYS A 58 10.24 -0.40 -1.37
C LYS A 58 11.39 -1.39 -1.26
N VAL A 59 12.18 -1.48 -2.32
CA VAL A 59 13.53 -2.07 -2.32
C VAL A 59 14.49 -0.98 -2.77
N GLY A 60 15.33 -0.49 -1.85
CA GLY A 60 16.06 0.76 -2.05
C GLY A 60 15.11 1.92 -2.34
N ASP A 61 15.33 2.63 -3.45
CA ASP A 61 14.48 3.76 -3.85
C ASP A 61 13.26 3.37 -4.70
N ASN A 62 13.20 2.11 -5.16
CA ASN A 62 12.14 1.66 -6.05
C ASN A 62 10.91 1.20 -5.27
N ALA A 63 9.74 1.71 -5.62
CA ALA A 63 8.47 1.18 -5.16
C ALA A 63 8.17 -0.13 -5.90
N ILE A 64 7.92 -1.19 -5.14
CA ILE A 64 7.58 -2.52 -5.68
C ILE A 64 6.13 -2.91 -5.37
N GLY A 65 5.45 -2.13 -4.52
CA GLY A 65 4.07 -2.38 -4.15
C GLY A 65 3.47 -1.21 -3.37
N ALA A 66 2.15 -1.10 -3.46
CA ALA A 66 1.35 -0.20 -2.64
C ALA A 66 0.08 -0.93 -2.23
N PHE A 67 -0.43 -0.63 -1.05
CA PHE A 67 -1.72 -1.17 -0.62
C PHE A 67 -2.46 -0.18 0.27
N VAL A 68 -3.78 -0.28 0.24
CA VAL A 68 -4.70 0.50 1.06
C VAL A 68 -5.55 -0.44 1.91
N CYS A 69 -5.75 -0.08 3.17
CA CYS A 69 -6.59 -0.83 4.11
C CYS A 69 -7.67 0.07 4.66
N SER A 70 -8.91 -0.41 4.72
CA SER A 70 -9.98 0.24 5.48
C SER A 70 -9.69 0.18 6.98
N LYS A 71 -9.84 1.32 7.67
CA LYS A 71 -9.87 1.40 9.14
C LYS A 71 -11.16 0.78 9.69
N ASP A 72 -12.22 0.76 8.89
CA ASP A 72 -13.48 0.11 9.24
C ASP A 72 -13.36 -1.41 9.08
N ILE A 73 -13.57 -2.12 10.19
CA ILE A 73 -13.78 -3.56 10.18
C ILE A 73 -15.19 -3.78 9.61
N ASN A 74 -15.27 -4.19 8.34
CA ASN A 74 -16.54 -4.62 7.76
C ASN A 74 -16.91 -6.02 8.32
N LEU A 75 -17.31 -6.06 9.59
CA LEU A 75 -17.75 -7.26 10.31
C LEU A 75 -18.86 -7.99 9.54
N SER A 76 -19.71 -7.26 8.83
CA SER A 76 -20.79 -7.82 8.00
C SER A 76 -20.24 -8.67 6.84
N TYR A 77 -19.22 -8.18 6.13
CA TYR A 77 -18.52 -8.94 5.09
C TYR A 77 -17.83 -10.16 5.70
N TYR A 78 -17.12 -10.01 6.81
CA TYR A 78 -16.41 -11.12 7.44
C TYR A 78 -17.37 -12.24 7.92
N LYS A 79 -18.49 -11.87 8.56
CA LYS A 79 -19.51 -12.84 8.98
C LYS A 79 -20.16 -13.54 7.80
N SER A 80 -20.45 -12.82 6.71
CA SER A 80 -21.09 -13.40 5.52
C SER A 80 -20.16 -14.28 4.71
N HIS A 81 -18.87 -13.93 4.61
CA HIS A 81 -17.92 -14.60 3.70
C HIS A 81 -17.09 -15.67 4.40
N PHE A 82 -16.78 -15.50 5.69
CA PHE A 82 -15.99 -16.45 6.48
C PHE A 82 -16.82 -17.26 7.49
N HIS A 83 -18.14 -17.07 7.58
CA HIS A 83 -19.06 -17.81 8.49
C HIS A 83 -18.56 -17.88 9.95
N ILE A 84 -18.10 -16.75 10.50
CA ILE A 84 -17.70 -16.59 11.90
C ILE A 84 -18.85 -16.09 12.77
#